data_AF-A0A932L7S6-F1
#
_entry.id   AF-A0A932L7S6-F1
#
_cell.length_a   1.000
_cell.length_b   1.000
_cell.length_c   1.000
_cell.angle_alpha   90.00
_cell.angle_beta   90.00
_cell.angle_gamma   90.00
#
_symmetry.space_group_name_H-M   'P 1'
#
loop_
_entity.id
_entity.type
_entity.pdbx_description
1 polymer ?
#
loop_
_entity_poly.entity_id
_entity_poly.type
_entity_poly.pdbx_seq_one_letter_code
_entity_poly.pdbx_strand_id
1 'polypeptide(L)'
;MKRSRRSGFTLVEILIVVVIMGILASIVIPQFAQSSDDARYSSTTQNLQTLRSQIDLYRNQHENRYPGNTSGAANDTDFAEQMTFPTNAAGARATPPEKGFGDTNFSFGPYVTNRLPANPFNGSRVVKTVTNGNFGTAPTTPPAATDPGWVYDVTSGRIKINKDGKTPDGQQNYWDL
;
A
#
# COMPACT_ATOMS: atom_id res chain seq x y z
N MET A 1 -8.25 67.11 -17.54
CA MET A 1 -7.57 65.81 -17.34
C MET A 1 -7.71 65.41 -15.87
N LYS A 2 -8.55 64.42 -15.55
CA LYS A 2 -8.82 64.00 -14.16
C LYS A 2 -7.72 63.03 -13.72
N ARG A 3 -6.82 63.42 -12.81
CA ARG A 3 -5.79 62.51 -12.25
C ARG A 3 -6.49 61.49 -11.33
N SER A 4 -6.45 60.22 -11.71
CA SER A 4 -6.82 59.12 -10.80
C SER A 4 -5.78 59.05 -9.68
N ARG A 5 -6.19 59.31 -8.43
CA ARG A 5 -5.34 59.00 -7.27
C ARG A 5 -5.19 57.48 -7.19
N ARG A 6 -3.98 56.97 -7.42
CA ARG A 6 -3.66 55.57 -7.10
C ARG A 6 -3.59 55.45 -5.59
N SER A 7 -4.47 54.68 -4.97
CA SER A 7 -4.33 54.29 -3.57
C SER A 7 -3.23 53.24 -3.46
N GLY A 8 -2.18 53.53 -2.69
CA GLY A 8 -1.18 52.53 -2.31
C GLY A 8 -1.67 51.73 -1.11
N PHE A 9 -1.27 50.46 -1.02
CA PHE A 9 -1.48 49.63 0.16
C PHE A 9 -0.75 50.26 1.37
N THR A 10 -1.42 50.29 2.52
CA THR A 10 -0.75 50.73 3.76
C THR A 10 -0.01 49.56 4.40
N LEU A 11 1.10 49.83 5.10
CA LEU A 11 1.84 48.81 5.84
C LEU A 11 0.97 48.09 6.88
N VAL A 12 0.05 48.82 7.51
CA VAL A 12 -0.88 48.29 8.52
C VAL A 12 -1.82 47.24 7.91
N GLU A 13 -2.23 47.46 6.66
CA GLU A 13 -3.13 46.57 5.92
C GLU A 13 -2.46 45.25 5.55
N ILE A 14 -1.17 45.28 5.20
CA ILE A 14 -0.40 44.05 5.00
C ILE A 14 -0.11 43.36 6.34
N LEU A 15 0.16 44.12 7.40
CA LEU A 15 0.43 43.59 8.75
C LEU A 15 -0.76 42.77 9.28
N ILE A 16 -1.98 43.32 9.22
CA ILE A 16 -3.16 42.61 9.74
C ILE A 16 -3.45 41.33 8.94
N VAL A 17 -3.21 41.35 7.62
CA VAL A 17 -3.41 40.18 6.74
C VAL A 17 -2.45 39.04 7.09
N VAL A 18 -1.16 39.33 7.28
CA VAL A 18 -0.19 38.27 7.64
C VAL A 18 -0.44 37.72 9.04
N VAL A 19 -0.93 38.55 9.98
CA VAL A 19 -1.34 38.09 11.32
C VAL A 19 -2.52 37.13 11.24
N ILE A 20 -3.58 37.50 10.50
CA ILE A 20 -4.76 36.62 10.32
C ILE A 20 -4.37 35.33 9.60
N MET A 21 -3.56 35.42 8.53
CA MET A 21 -3.05 34.23 7.83
C MET A 21 -2.20 33.34 8.75
N GLY A 22 -1.41 33.91 9.66
CA GLY A 22 -0.64 33.15 10.64
C GLY A 22 -1.52 32.40 11.64
N ILE A 23 -2.61 33.01 12.13
CA ILE A 23 -3.57 32.37 13.04
C ILE A 23 -4.33 31.25 12.33
N LEU A 24 -4.76 31.46 11.09
CA LEU A 24 -5.45 30.42 10.32
C LEU A 24 -4.52 29.25 9.98
N ALA A 25 -3.28 29.55 9.57
CA ALA A 25 -2.30 28.53 9.23
C ALA A 25 -1.94 27.64 10.44
N SER A 26 -1.87 28.20 11.66
CA SER A 26 -1.51 27.43 12.86
C SER A 26 -2.56 26.38 13.25
N ILE A 27 -3.83 26.60 12.90
CA ILE A 27 -4.92 25.63 13.15
C ILE A 27 -5.02 24.62 12.00
N VAL A 28 -4.92 25.08 10.76
CA VAL A 28 -5.17 24.25 9.56
C VAL A 28 -4.04 23.24 9.30
N ILE A 29 -2.77 23.65 9.45
CA ILE A 29 -1.61 22.79 9.17
C ILE A 29 -1.61 21.49 9.99
N PRO A 30 -1.75 21.50 11.34
CA PRO A 30 -1.74 20.27 12.12
C PRO A 30 -2.95 19.37 11.80
N GLN A 31 -4.12 19.96 11.56
CA GLN A 31 -5.32 19.20 11.19
C GLN A 31 -5.16 18.46 9.86
N PHE A 32 -4.56 19.11 8.85
CA PHE A 32 -4.34 18.51 7.54
C PHE A 32 -3.33 17.34 7.59
N ALA A 33 -2.27 17.47 8.40
CA ALA A 33 -1.30 16.41 8.59
C ALA A 33 -1.94 15.15 9.20
N GLN A 34 -2.76 15.30 10.24
CA GLN A 34 -3.46 14.18 10.88
C GLN A 34 -4.44 13.50 9.90
N SER A 35 -5.24 14.30 9.18
CA SER A 35 -6.20 13.76 8.20
C SER A 35 -5.52 12.98 7.07
N SER A 36 -4.28 13.36 6.71
CA SER A 36 -3.52 12.66 5.67
C SER A 36 -3.03 11.29 6.15
N ASP A 37 -2.61 11.18 7.41
CA ASP A 37 -2.18 9.92 8.01
C ASP A 37 -3.38 8.98 8.26
N ASP A 38 -4.53 9.51 8.66
CA ASP A 38 -5.78 8.74 8.78
C ASP A 38 -6.21 8.15 7.43
N ALA A 39 -6.10 8.92 6.35
CA ALA A 39 -6.42 8.44 5.00
C ALA A 39 -5.46 7.31 4.57
N ARG A 40 -4.16 7.44 4.85
CA ARG A 40 -3.17 6.39 4.58
C ARG A 40 -3.40 5.13 5.41
N TYR A 41 -3.79 5.29 6.67
CA TYR A 41 -4.17 4.18 7.54
C TYR A 41 -5.40 3.45 7.01
N SER A 42 -6.48 4.18 6.69
CA SER A 42 -7.70 3.59 6.11
C SER A 42 -7.41 2.84 4.81
N SER A 43 -6.59 3.42 3.92
CA SER A 43 -6.18 2.76 2.67
C SER A 43 -5.36 1.50 2.93
N THR A 44 -4.46 1.53 3.91
CA THR A 44 -3.65 0.38 4.31
C THR A 44 -4.53 -0.78 4.79
N THR A 45 -5.47 -0.52 5.69
CA THR A 45 -6.39 -1.54 6.22
C THR A 45 -7.24 -2.16 5.12
N GLN A 46 -7.77 -1.34 4.21
CA GLN A 46 -8.54 -1.83 3.06
C GLN A 46 -7.69 -2.67 2.10
N ASN A 47 -6.46 -2.24 1.82
CA ASN A 47 -5.52 -2.98 0.98
C ASN A 47 -5.14 -4.33 1.62
N LEU A 48 -4.85 -4.36 2.92
CA LEU A 48 -4.55 -5.59 3.66
C LEU A 48 -5.74 -6.57 3.65
N GLN A 49 -6.95 -6.07 3.92
CA GLN A 49 -8.15 -6.90 3.89
C GLN A 49 -8.39 -7.50 2.49
N THR A 50 -8.23 -6.68 1.45
CA THR A 50 -8.34 -7.14 0.06
C THR A 50 -7.28 -8.20 -0.23
N LEU A 51 -6.01 -7.94 0.06
CA LEU A 51 -4.92 -8.88 -0.19
C LEU A 51 -5.12 -10.21 0.55
N ARG A 52 -5.49 -10.17 1.83
CA ARG A 52 -5.77 -11.37 2.63
C ARG A 52 -6.89 -12.21 2.02
N SER A 53 -8.01 -11.58 1.68
CA SER A 53 -9.14 -12.26 1.04
C SER A 53 -8.75 -12.90 -0.30
N GLN A 54 -7.89 -12.23 -1.07
CA GLN A 54 -7.44 -12.72 -2.38
C GLN A 54 -6.41 -13.85 -2.25
N ILE A 55 -5.52 -13.79 -1.25
CA ILE A 55 -4.61 -14.89 -0.89
C ILE A 55 -5.39 -16.13 -0.45
N ASP A 56 -6.44 -15.95 0.35
CA ASP A 56 -7.31 -17.06 0.77
C ASP A 56 -8.06 -17.67 -0.41
N LEU A 57 -8.54 -16.84 -1.34
CA LEU A 57 -9.16 -17.31 -2.58
C LEU A 57 -8.18 -18.11 -3.44
N TYR A 58 -6.94 -17.63 -3.60
CA TYR A 58 -5.87 -18.36 -4.28
C TYR A 58 -5.68 -19.73 -3.65
N ARG A 59 -5.52 -19.76 -2.32
CA ARG A 59 -5.29 -20.99 -1.55
C ARG A 59 -6.39 -22.02 -1.76
N ASN A 60 -7.65 -21.57 -1.76
CA ASN A 60 -8.80 -22.45 -1.98
C ASN A 60 -8.82 -23.06 -3.39
N GLN A 61 -8.31 -22.34 -4.38
CA GLN A 61 -8.27 -22.80 -5.78
C GLN A 61 -7.05 -23.68 -6.09
N HIS A 62 -5.99 -23.62 -5.28
CA HIS A 62 -4.71 -24.31 -5.52
C HIS A 62 -4.39 -25.37 -4.46
N GLU A 63 -5.39 -26.18 -4.07
CA GLU A 63 -5.18 -27.34 -3.18
C GLU A 63 -4.52 -26.97 -1.83
N ASN A 64 -4.97 -25.88 -1.20
CA ASN A 64 -4.39 -25.34 0.03
C ASN A 64 -2.95 -24.79 -0.08
N ARG A 65 -2.41 -24.61 -1.28
CA ARG A 65 -1.11 -23.95 -1.47
C ARG A 65 -1.26 -22.43 -1.46
N TYR A 66 -0.42 -21.76 -0.69
CA TYR A 66 -0.29 -20.31 -0.73
C TYR A 66 0.51 -19.85 -1.97
N PRO A 67 0.27 -18.63 -2.47
CA PRO A 67 1.06 -18.06 -3.57
C PRO A 67 2.52 -17.79 -3.14
N GLY A 68 3.42 -17.64 -4.10
CA GLY A 68 4.83 -17.28 -3.88
C GLY A 68 5.78 -18.45 -3.68
N ASN A 69 5.37 -19.67 -4.00
CA ASN A 69 6.22 -20.86 -3.87
C ASN A 69 5.97 -21.89 -4.99
N THR A 70 6.23 -21.52 -6.24
CA THR A 70 6.08 -22.45 -7.39
C THR A 70 7.27 -23.39 -7.51
N SER A 71 8.46 -22.93 -7.11
CA SER A 71 9.73 -23.65 -7.29
C SER A 71 10.22 -24.40 -6.04
N GLY A 72 9.38 -24.55 -5.01
CA GLY A 72 9.76 -25.15 -3.72
C GLY A 72 10.48 -24.20 -2.76
N ALA A 73 10.66 -22.93 -3.15
CA ALA A 73 11.18 -21.86 -2.31
C ALA A 73 10.33 -20.59 -2.44
N ALA A 74 10.33 -19.75 -1.39
CA ALA A 74 9.69 -18.44 -1.40
C ALA A 74 10.30 -17.55 -2.49
N ASN A 75 9.46 -16.93 -3.32
CA ASN A 75 9.88 -16.08 -4.41
C ASN A 75 8.94 -14.88 -4.59
N ASP A 76 9.51 -13.68 -4.52
CA ASP A 76 8.81 -12.39 -4.62
C ASP A 76 8.08 -12.23 -5.95
N THR A 77 8.73 -12.66 -7.03
CA THR A 77 8.20 -12.61 -8.38
C THR A 77 7.06 -13.61 -8.55
N ASP A 78 7.21 -14.85 -8.07
CA ASP A 78 6.14 -15.85 -8.09
C ASP A 78 4.87 -15.34 -7.39
N PHE A 79 5.03 -14.73 -6.21
CA PHE A 79 3.88 -14.19 -5.46
C PHE A 79 3.17 -13.10 -6.28
N ALA A 80 3.94 -12.12 -6.78
CA ALA A 80 3.38 -11.02 -7.54
C ALA A 80 2.65 -11.53 -8.77
N GLU A 81 3.25 -12.48 -9.48
CA GLU A 81 2.73 -13.02 -10.72
C GLU A 81 1.50 -13.90 -10.53
N GLN A 82 1.50 -14.78 -9.53
CA GLN A 82 0.35 -15.63 -9.21
C GLN A 82 -0.87 -14.81 -8.77
N MET A 83 -0.66 -13.63 -8.19
CA MET A 83 -1.74 -12.73 -7.78
C MET A 83 -2.26 -11.89 -8.96
N THR A 84 -1.41 -11.50 -9.91
CA THR A 84 -1.77 -10.57 -11.00
C THR A 84 -2.13 -11.25 -12.33
N PHE A 85 -1.71 -12.50 -12.54
CA PHE A 85 -1.93 -13.24 -13.78
C PHE A 85 -2.87 -14.44 -13.57
N PRO A 86 -3.55 -14.91 -14.62
CA PRO A 86 -4.26 -16.19 -14.57
C PRO A 86 -3.28 -17.35 -14.33
N THR A 87 -3.68 -18.32 -13.52
CA THR A 87 -2.87 -19.49 -13.16
C THR A 87 -3.56 -20.81 -13.46
N ASN A 88 -2.76 -21.86 -13.66
CA ASN A 88 -3.24 -23.23 -13.73
C ASN A 88 -3.33 -23.85 -12.32
N ALA A 89 -3.83 -25.09 -12.21
CA ALA A 89 -3.98 -25.76 -10.91
C ALA A 89 -2.65 -25.90 -10.12
N ALA A 90 -1.51 -25.95 -10.81
CA ALA A 90 -0.18 -26.01 -10.20
C ALA A 90 0.36 -24.63 -9.75
N GLY A 91 -0.36 -23.53 -10.02
CA GLY A 91 0.07 -22.17 -9.73
C GLY A 91 1.01 -21.59 -10.79
N ALA A 92 1.22 -22.26 -11.93
CA ALA A 92 1.98 -21.67 -13.03
C ALA A 92 1.12 -20.61 -13.74
N ARG A 93 1.70 -19.45 -14.00
CA ARG A 93 1.03 -18.33 -14.68
C ARG A 93 0.91 -18.53 -16.19
N ALA A 94 -0.09 -17.89 -16.80
CA ALA A 94 -0.21 -17.79 -18.25
C ALA A 94 0.90 -16.91 -18.85
N THR A 95 1.52 -17.39 -19.94
CA THR A 95 2.48 -16.62 -20.74
C THR A 95 2.06 -16.65 -22.23
N PRO A 96 1.71 -15.51 -22.85
CA PRO A 96 1.57 -14.17 -22.27
C PRO A 96 0.28 -14.04 -21.41
N PRO A 97 0.22 -13.04 -20.51
CA PRO A 97 -0.88 -12.81 -19.55
C PRO A 97 -2.30 -12.89 -20.13
N GLU A 98 -2.49 -12.30 -21.30
CA GLU A 98 -3.77 -12.17 -21.99
C GLU A 98 -4.32 -13.50 -22.48
N LYS A 99 -3.48 -14.54 -22.62
CA LYS A 99 -3.93 -15.86 -23.09
C LYS A 99 -4.62 -16.70 -22.03
N GLY A 100 -4.53 -16.34 -20.75
CA GLY A 100 -5.21 -17.09 -19.69
C GLY A 100 -6.72 -16.90 -19.68
N PHE A 101 -7.23 -15.78 -20.21
CA PHE A 101 -8.67 -15.50 -20.22
C PHE A 101 -9.39 -16.34 -21.27
N GLY A 102 -10.07 -17.40 -20.82
CA GLY A 102 -10.79 -18.34 -21.68
C GLY A 102 -9.99 -19.58 -22.08
N ASP A 103 -8.78 -19.76 -21.55
CA ASP A 103 -8.01 -21.01 -21.68
C ASP A 103 -8.35 -21.93 -20.49
N THR A 104 -8.79 -23.15 -20.79
CA THR A 104 -9.09 -24.17 -19.77
C THR A 104 -7.87 -24.54 -18.92
N ASN A 105 -6.66 -24.32 -19.43
CA ASN A 105 -5.43 -24.59 -18.71
C ASN A 105 -5.13 -23.55 -17.62
N PHE A 106 -5.61 -22.31 -17.75
CA PHE A 106 -5.34 -21.20 -16.82
C PHE A 106 -6.64 -20.61 -16.26
N SER A 107 -7.44 -21.48 -15.64
CA SER A 107 -8.81 -21.18 -15.22
C SER A 107 -8.93 -20.37 -13.91
N PHE A 108 -7.82 -20.09 -13.23
CA PHE A 108 -7.83 -19.45 -11.90
C PHE A 108 -7.26 -18.02 -11.96
N GLY A 109 -7.75 -17.14 -11.08
CA GLY A 109 -7.32 -15.73 -11.02
C GLY A 109 -7.80 -14.88 -12.22
N PRO A 110 -7.23 -13.68 -12.41
CA PRO A 110 -6.30 -13.01 -11.51
C PRO A 110 -6.99 -12.58 -10.21
N TYR A 111 -6.22 -12.49 -9.14
CA TYR A 111 -6.72 -12.20 -7.79
C TYR A 111 -6.62 -10.71 -7.44
N VAL A 112 -5.75 -9.98 -8.12
CA VAL A 112 -5.68 -8.51 -8.05
C VAL A 112 -5.72 -7.89 -9.44
N THR A 113 -6.26 -6.68 -9.54
CA THR A 113 -6.41 -5.98 -10.81
C THR A 113 -5.07 -5.44 -11.30
N ASN A 114 -4.45 -6.12 -12.27
CA ASN A 114 -3.27 -5.72 -13.05
C ASN A 114 -1.95 -5.52 -12.26
N ARG A 115 -2.02 -5.14 -10.98
CA ARG A 115 -0.87 -4.90 -10.08
C ARG A 115 -1.31 -4.89 -8.63
N LEU A 116 -0.38 -5.23 -7.74
CA LEU A 116 -0.59 -5.13 -6.30
C LEU A 116 -0.82 -3.67 -5.86
N PRO A 117 -1.63 -3.43 -4.81
CA PRO A 117 -1.83 -2.09 -4.26
C PRO A 117 -0.49 -1.54 -3.75
N ALA A 118 -0.31 -0.23 -3.92
CA ALA A 118 0.86 0.45 -3.38
C ALA A 118 0.70 0.63 -1.87
N ASN A 119 1.78 0.47 -1.13
CA ASN A 119 1.84 0.90 0.26
C ASN A 119 1.69 2.43 0.31
N PRO A 120 0.69 2.98 1.02
CA PRO A 120 0.43 4.43 1.06
C PRO A 120 1.56 5.29 1.66
N PHE A 121 2.53 4.70 2.36
CA PHE A 121 3.60 5.42 3.05
C PHE A 121 4.90 5.54 2.24
N ASN A 122 5.25 4.53 1.43
CA ASN A 122 6.46 4.57 0.59
C ASN A 122 6.17 4.46 -0.92
N GLY A 123 4.92 4.26 -1.33
CA GLY A 123 4.50 4.13 -2.73
C GLY A 123 4.91 2.81 -3.41
N SER A 124 5.61 1.93 -2.69
CA SER A 124 6.11 0.67 -3.22
C SER A 124 4.99 -0.36 -3.36
N ARG A 125 5.01 -1.10 -4.47
CA ARG A 125 4.11 -2.23 -4.76
C ARG A 125 4.80 -3.58 -4.58
N VAL A 126 6.08 -3.55 -4.27
CA VAL A 126 6.93 -4.74 -4.16
C VAL A 126 6.57 -5.48 -2.88
N VAL A 127 6.52 -6.80 -2.98
CA VAL A 127 6.32 -7.71 -1.85
C VAL A 127 7.60 -8.46 -1.64
N LYS A 128 8.08 -8.45 -0.39
CA LYS A 128 9.15 -9.34 0.04
C LYS A 128 8.55 -10.59 0.64
N THR A 129 8.87 -11.74 0.08
CA THR A 129 8.46 -13.04 0.58
C THR A 129 9.40 -13.52 1.67
N VAL A 130 8.82 -14.19 2.65
CA VAL A 130 9.51 -14.86 3.75
C VAL A 130 8.86 -16.23 3.97
N THR A 131 9.49 -17.06 4.79
CA THR A 131 9.03 -18.42 5.07
C THR A 131 8.96 -18.64 6.57
N ASN A 132 8.06 -19.51 7.02
CA ASN A 132 7.98 -20.01 8.40
C ASN A 132 7.82 -18.90 9.46
N GLY A 133 7.03 -17.87 9.16
CA GLY A 133 6.80 -16.74 10.07
C GLY A 133 8.01 -15.84 10.27
N ASN A 134 9.07 -15.98 9.46
CA ASN A 134 10.28 -15.18 9.57
C ASN A 134 10.11 -13.78 8.96
N PHE A 135 9.15 -13.01 9.49
CA PHE A 135 8.89 -11.63 9.07
C PHE A 135 10.04 -10.67 9.42
N GLY A 136 11.01 -11.11 10.22
CA GLY A 136 12.02 -10.24 10.80
C GLY A 136 11.46 -9.35 11.90
N THR A 137 12.23 -8.34 12.27
CA THR A 137 11.83 -7.34 13.27
C THR A 137 10.95 -6.26 12.65
N ALA A 138 10.02 -5.71 13.43
CA ALA A 138 9.25 -4.54 13.01
C ALA A 138 10.21 -3.42 12.56
N PRO A 139 9.91 -2.71 11.45
CA PRO A 139 10.69 -1.57 11.02
C PRO A 139 10.77 -0.51 12.13
N THR A 140 11.98 -0.03 12.42
CA THR A 140 12.23 1.02 13.43
C THR A 140 12.42 2.40 12.81
N THR A 141 12.51 2.46 11.48
CA THR A 141 12.63 3.69 10.70
C THR A 141 11.61 3.68 9.57
N PRO A 142 11.14 4.85 9.12
CA PRO A 142 10.29 4.94 7.95
C PRO A 142 10.93 4.25 6.73
N PRO A 143 10.21 3.36 6.05
CA PRO A 143 10.72 2.66 4.88
C PRO A 143 11.00 3.64 3.74
N ALA A 144 12.12 3.46 3.05
CA ALA A 144 12.46 4.22 1.87
C ALA A 144 11.55 3.85 0.69
N ALA A 145 11.50 4.71 -0.33
CA ALA A 145 10.74 4.43 -1.56
C ALA A 145 11.23 3.20 -2.32
N THR A 146 12.49 2.79 -2.10
CA THR A 146 13.10 1.57 -2.68
C THR A 146 12.81 0.31 -1.90
N ASP A 147 12.30 0.43 -0.67
CA ASP A 147 11.99 -0.72 0.16
C ASP A 147 10.71 -1.43 -0.33
N PRO A 148 10.57 -2.74 -0.06
CA PRO A 148 9.32 -3.43 -0.33
C PRO A 148 8.17 -2.75 0.42
N GLY A 149 7.00 -2.65 -0.22
CA GLY A 149 5.80 -2.09 0.41
C GLY A 149 5.16 -3.06 1.39
N TRP A 150 5.30 -4.36 1.13
CA TRP A 150 4.66 -5.43 1.91
C TRP A 150 5.65 -6.55 2.21
N VAL A 151 5.38 -7.27 3.31
CA VAL A 151 6.10 -8.51 3.66
C VAL A 151 5.08 -9.63 3.76
N TYR A 152 5.32 -10.73 3.08
CA TYR A 152 4.39 -11.85 2.96
C TYR A 152 5.06 -13.17 3.33
N ASP A 153 4.42 -13.97 4.18
CA ASP A 153 4.89 -15.31 4.51
C ASP A 153 4.18 -16.36 3.67
N VAL A 154 4.94 -17.03 2.80
CA VAL A 154 4.44 -18.07 1.90
C VAL A 154 4.02 -19.35 2.63
N THR A 155 4.45 -19.54 3.89
CA THR A 155 4.06 -20.71 4.68
C THR A 155 2.73 -20.48 5.39
N SER A 156 2.53 -19.31 5.99
CA SER A 156 1.34 -19.02 6.80
C SER A 156 0.24 -18.25 6.06
N GLY A 157 0.53 -17.67 4.90
CA GLY A 157 -0.40 -16.82 4.17
C GLY A 157 -0.54 -15.41 4.75
N ARG A 158 0.21 -15.09 5.81
CA ARG A 158 0.10 -13.80 6.49
C ARG A 158 0.83 -12.73 5.68
N ILE A 159 0.15 -11.60 5.47
CA ILE A 159 0.72 -10.40 4.86
C ILE A 159 0.72 -9.25 5.87
N LYS A 160 1.83 -8.50 5.89
CA LYS A 160 2.08 -7.34 6.72
C LYS A 160 2.47 -6.15 5.86
N ILE A 161 2.12 -4.94 6.32
CA ILE A 161 2.66 -3.72 5.75
C ILE A 161 4.09 -3.48 6.24
N ASN A 162 4.98 -3.07 5.34
CA ASN A 162 6.28 -2.54 5.74
C ASN A 162 6.10 -1.08 6.16
N LYS A 163 5.91 -0.84 7.48
CA LYS A 163 5.77 0.50 8.05
C LYS A 163 6.17 0.47 9.53
N ASP A 164 6.94 1.45 9.96
CA ASP A 164 7.33 1.68 11.34
C ASP A 164 6.24 2.40 12.15
N GLY A 165 6.38 2.41 13.47
CA GLY A 165 5.54 3.22 14.35
C GLY A 165 4.10 2.70 14.51
N LYS A 166 3.25 3.57 15.06
CA LYS A 166 1.90 3.24 15.50
C LYS A 166 0.83 3.81 14.58
N THR A 167 -0.35 3.18 14.61
CA THR A 167 -1.57 3.68 14.00
C THR A 167 -1.96 5.07 14.54
N PRO A 168 -2.82 5.83 13.84
CA PRO A 168 -3.16 7.19 14.24
C PRO A 168 -3.79 7.31 15.65
N ASP A 169 -4.41 6.25 16.15
CA ASP A 169 -4.97 6.14 17.51
C ASP A 169 -3.93 5.84 18.61
N GLY A 170 -2.68 5.55 18.23
CA GLY A 170 -1.57 5.20 19.12
C GLY A 170 -1.69 3.85 19.83
N GLN A 171 -2.69 3.02 19.50
CA GLN A 171 -2.98 1.78 20.22
C GLN A 171 -2.16 0.60 19.71
N GLN A 172 -1.95 0.49 18.41
CA GLN A 172 -1.32 -0.67 17.77
C GLN A 172 -0.20 -0.26 16.81
N ASN A 173 0.77 -1.14 16.57
CA ASN A 173 1.81 -0.89 15.57
C ASN A 173 1.27 -1.22 14.18
N TYR A 174 1.73 -0.49 13.16
CA TYR A 174 1.42 -0.85 11.76
C TYR A 174 1.82 -2.28 11.42
N TRP A 175 2.92 -2.77 12.03
CA TRP A 175 3.43 -4.12 11.84
C TRP A 175 2.51 -5.24 12.35
N ASP A 176 1.56 -4.89 13.22
CA ASP A 176 0.67 -5.83 13.89
C ASP A 176 -0.77 -5.80 13.34
N LEU A 177 -1.04 -4.97 12.33
CA LEU A 177 -2.29 -4.96 11.54
C LEU A 177 -2.48 -6.28 10.79
#